data_AF-A0A7Y2P525-F1
#
_entry.id   AF-A0A7Y2P525-F1
#
_cell.length_a   1.000
_cell.length_b   1.000
_cell.length_c   1.000
_cell.angle_alpha   90.00
_cell.angle_beta   90.00
_cell.angle_gamma   90.00
#
_symmetry.space_group_name_H-M   'P 1'
#
loop_
_entity.id
_entity.type
_entity.pdbx_description
1 polymer ?
#
loop_
_entity_poly.entity_id
_entity_poly.type
_entity_poly.pdbx_seq_one_letter_code
_entity_poly.pdbx_strand_id
1 'polypeptide(L)'
;MRRGIGAAREDVNVSVEGGTRIEIKGVPKISKIPLLTYGEGMRQWNLLRLREELKQRKITPDSFNAKSFDVTTIFKKPQYVPLKGAVESGLKIKCVLLKGFEGLLHWQTQMDTYFSKEISDRVRVIACLTTIPNLIHSDSKSDTITSSDWQSVRKFVGATENDTLVIVWGNEEDSKTAVNEIIIRAKEATIGIPSETRQALSDGTNGFERILPGADRMYPDTDLPPKKISADRLNEIKKWLPEKFWNRIKWYKDLKIPEDTISDLSISEYAELFKTAVGEWKVNPTTAAVVLIHYPKRLKKTGYNIELLNENVFSEILKAYSEEKIPRDAILSALQNVTELGLFTKEIFFKPINEKELDTLIKSASDELKMVKLYNEKNAKHILMDLLMKELRGRISASYVAEKVGFLKGGQK
;
A
#
# COMPACT_ATOMS: atom_id res chain seq x y z
N MET A 1 2.61 4.15 -18.95
CA MET A 1 3.16 4.46 -17.62
C MET A 1 3.85 3.22 -17.07
N ARG A 2 4.94 3.38 -16.31
CA ARG A 2 5.53 2.27 -15.54
C ARG A 2 4.57 1.86 -14.42
N ARG A 3 4.56 0.59 -14.05
CA ARG A 3 3.76 0.02 -12.94
C ARG A 3 4.71 -0.59 -11.91
N GLY A 4 4.31 -0.59 -10.64
CA GLY A 4 5.07 -1.19 -9.54
C GLY A 4 5.52 -0.18 -8.49
N ILE A 5 6.24 -0.69 -7.49
CA ILE A 5 6.75 0.12 -6.36
C ILE A 5 7.70 1.19 -6.90
N GLY A 6 7.50 2.45 -6.49
CA GLY A 6 8.31 3.59 -6.92
C GLY A 6 8.00 4.10 -8.34
N ALA A 7 7.03 3.51 -9.05
CA ALA A 7 6.61 4.00 -10.38
C ALA A 7 5.77 5.29 -10.31
N ALA A 8 5.15 5.55 -9.16
CA ALA A 8 4.45 6.78 -8.83
C ALA A 8 4.98 7.34 -7.52
N ARG A 9 4.95 8.67 -7.41
CA ARG A 9 5.20 9.41 -6.17
C ARG A 9 3.94 10.18 -5.87
N GLU A 10 3.43 10.00 -4.67
CA GLU A 10 2.22 10.65 -4.19
C GLU A 10 2.56 11.41 -2.92
N ASP A 11 2.34 12.72 -2.97
CA ASP A 11 2.44 13.60 -1.82
C ASP A 11 1.03 14.14 -1.53
N VAL A 12 0.61 14.12 -0.27
CA VAL A 12 -0.75 14.51 0.15
C VAL A 12 -0.65 15.78 0.97
N ASN A 13 -1.49 16.77 0.66
CA ASN A 13 -1.57 18.01 1.43
C ASN A 13 -2.83 18.00 2.28
N VAL A 14 -2.68 18.15 3.59
CA VAL A 14 -3.78 18.09 4.55
C VAL A 14 -3.81 19.38 5.38
N SER A 15 -5.00 19.88 5.64
CA SER A 15 -5.26 21.02 6.53
C SER A 15 -6.63 20.87 7.18
N VAL A 16 -6.76 21.37 8.40
CA VAL A 16 -8.06 21.54 9.08
C VAL A 16 -8.34 23.02 9.33
N GLU A 17 -9.59 23.37 9.63
CA GLU A 17 -9.95 24.73 10.00
C GLU A 17 -9.16 25.19 11.24
N GLY A 18 -8.59 26.40 11.17
CA GLY A 18 -7.70 26.93 12.20
C GLY A 18 -6.27 26.35 12.19
N GLY A 19 -5.99 25.35 11.33
CA GLY A 19 -4.69 24.74 11.15
C GLY A 19 -3.85 25.31 10.01
N THR A 20 -2.86 24.53 9.57
CA THR A 20 -1.90 24.91 8.53
C THR A 20 -1.84 23.81 7.47
N ARG A 21 -1.53 24.17 6.22
CA ARG A 21 -1.26 23.18 5.17
C ARG A 21 -0.01 22.38 5.53
N ILE A 22 -0.14 21.07 5.64
CA ILE A 22 0.93 20.12 5.88
C ILE A 22 1.09 19.20 4.69
N GLU A 23 2.32 19.05 4.21
CA GLU A 23 2.67 18.13 3.14
C GLU A 23 3.12 16.80 3.74
N ILE A 24 2.43 15.71 3.43
CA ILE A 24 2.84 14.34 3.74
C ILE A 24 3.50 13.75 2.50
N LYS A 25 4.81 13.54 2.57
CA LYS A 25 5.60 13.00 1.47
C LYS A 25 5.66 11.48 1.44
N GLY A 26 5.86 10.98 0.22
CA GLY A 26 6.22 9.59 -0.01
C GLY A 26 5.11 8.62 0.37
N VAL A 27 3.86 8.96 0.09
CA VAL A 27 2.73 8.06 0.36
C VAL A 27 2.89 6.81 -0.51
N PRO A 28 3.03 5.62 0.09
CA PRO A 28 3.49 4.45 -0.67
C PRO A 28 2.38 3.81 -1.51
N LYS A 29 1.10 4.05 -1.17
CA LYS A 29 -0.08 3.50 -1.84
C LYS A 29 -1.27 4.44 -1.68
N ILE A 30 -2.05 4.61 -2.76
CA ILE A 30 -3.32 5.37 -2.76
C ILE A 30 -4.26 4.94 -1.62
N SER A 31 -4.33 3.65 -1.31
CA SER A 31 -5.20 3.12 -0.25
C SER A 31 -4.81 3.59 1.16
N LYS A 32 -3.60 4.12 1.37
CA LYS A 32 -3.19 4.72 2.65
C LYS A 32 -3.60 6.17 2.81
N ILE A 33 -3.95 6.87 1.73
CA ILE A 33 -4.30 8.30 1.77
C ILE A 33 -5.41 8.59 2.79
N PRO A 34 -6.53 7.83 2.87
CA PRO A 34 -7.58 8.13 3.85
C PRO A 34 -7.09 8.05 5.29
N LEU A 35 -6.32 7.02 5.65
CA LEU A 35 -5.80 6.84 7.01
C LEU A 35 -4.79 7.93 7.39
N LEU A 36 -3.86 8.26 6.48
CA LEU A 36 -2.88 9.34 6.70
C LEU A 36 -3.55 10.71 6.82
N THR A 37 -4.59 10.96 6.02
CA THR A 37 -5.37 12.20 6.08
C THR A 37 -6.11 12.31 7.41
N TYR A 38 -6.71 11.21 7.87
CA TYR A 38 -7.35 11.13 9.19
C TYR A 38 -6.34 11.37 10.33
N GLY A 39 -5.19 10.70 10.29
CA GLY A 39 -4.13 10.85 11.29
C GLY A 39 -3.62 12.30 11.37
N GLU A 40 -3.39 12.95 10.22
CA GLU A 40 -2.97 14.35 10.19
C GLU A 40 -4.07 15.31 10.63
N GLY A 41 -5.32 15.05 10.25
CA GLY A 41 -6.47 15.82 10.75
C GLY A 41 -6.59 15.76 12.27
N MET A 42 -6.46 14.55 12.85
CA MET A 42 -6.45 14.32 14.30
C MET A 42 -5.28 15.06 14.97
N ARG A 43 -4.07 14.99 14.38
CA ARG A 43 -2.88 15.70 14.86
C ARG A 43 -3.11 17.20 14.97
N GLN A 44 -3.54 17.82 13.87
CA GLN A 44 -3.79 19.26 13.82
C GLN A 44 -4.87 19.67 14.82
N TRP A 45 -5.98 18.93 14.86
CA TRP A 45 -7.05 19.17 15.82
C TRP A 45 -6.55 19.13 17.27
N ASN A 46 -5.77 18.11 17.63
CA ASN A 46 -5.24 17.98 18.98
C ASN A 46 -4.19 19.04 19.33
N LEU A 47 -3.36 19.47 18.36
CA LEU A 47 -2.44 20.60 18.56
C LEU A 47 -3.18 21.94 18.74
N LEU A 48 -4.31 22.14 18.06
CA LEU A 48 -5.16 23.30 18.30
C LEU A 48 -5.76 23.27 19.70
N ARG A 49 -6.20 22.10 20.17
CA ARG A 49 -6.66 21.96 21.57
C ARG A 49 -5.55 22.22 22.57
N LEU A 50 -4.33 21.74 22.31
CA LEU A 50 -3.15 22.05 23.11
C LEU A 50 -2.87 23.56 23.16
N ARG A 51 -3.02 24.26 22.04
CA ARG A 51 -2.91 25.73 21.99
C ARG A 51 -3.97 26.40 22.86
N GLU A 52 -5.22 25.96 22.80
CA GLU A 52 -6.28 26.53 23.64
C GLU A 52 -6.05 26.26 25.13
N GLU A 53 -5.54 25.08 25.50
CA GLU A 53 -5.10 24.77 26.87
C GLU A 53 -3.97 25.71 27.33
N LEU A 54 -2.95 25.95 26.48
CA LEU A 54 -1.88 26.90 26.76
C LEU A 54 -2.42 28.33 26.99
N LYS A 55 -3.39 28.76 26.17
CA LYS A 55 -4.06 30.06 26.35
C LYS A 55 -4.83 30.14 27.66
N GLN A 56 -5.54 29.08 28.06
CA GLN A 56 -6.24 29.02 29.35
C GLN A 56 -5.26 29.17 30.52
N ARG A 57 -4.05 28.61 30.39
CA ARG A 57 -2.94 28.79 31.33
C ARG A 57 -2.22 30.14 31.23
N LYS A 58 -2.69 31.05 30.37
CA LYS A 58 -2.10 32.38 30.07
C LYS A 58 -0.69 32.30 29.47
N ILE A 59 -0.38 31.20 28.80
CA ILE A 59 0.87 30.99 28.07
C ILE A 59 0.63 31.36 26.60
N THR A 60 1.21 32.48 26.21
CA THR A 60 1.12 33.10 24.88
C THR A 60 2.53 33.15 24.27
N PRO A 61 2.69 33.46 22.98
CA PRO A 61 4.01 33.59 22.38
C PRO A 61 4.94 34.59 23.10
N ASP A 62 4.35 35.61 23.73
CA ASP A 62 5.07 36.66 24.46
C ASP A 62 5.33 36.30 25.92
N SER A 63 4.42 35.56 26.57
CA SER A 63 4.58 35.10 27.96
C SER A 63 5.31 33.76 28.09
N PHE A 64 5.53 33.04 26.99
CA PHE A 64 6.27 31.79 26.97
C PHE A 64 7.69 31.98 27.50
N ASN A 65 8.06 31.18 28.49
CA ASN A 65 9.37 31.23 29.12
C ASN A 65 9.95 29.82 29.25
N ALA A 66 11.17 29.65 28.76
CA ALA A 66 11.94 28.43 28.90
C ALA A 66 13.38 28.75 29.27
N LYS A 67 13.99 27.90 30.09
CA LYS A 67 15.40 28.01 30.49
C LYS A 67 16.10 26.68 30.27
N SER A 68 17.39 26.72 29.96
CA SER A 68 18.21 25.51 29.78
C SER A 68 19.33 25.45 30.79
N PHE A 69 19.65 24.25 31.27
CA PHE A 69 20.70 23.99 32.25
C PHE A 69 21.53 22.78 31.84
N ASP A 70 22.83 22.80 32.14
CA ASP A 70 23.67 21.60 32.07
C ASP A 70 23.49 20.81 33.36
N VAL A 71 23.02 19.56 33.23
CA VAL A 71 22.73 18.66 34.35
C VAL A 71 23.65 17.44 34.34
N THR A 72 24.72 17.45 33.54
CA THR A 72 25.68 16.35 33.40
C THR A 72 26.26 15.92 34.74
N THR A 73 26.51 16.86 35.65
CA THR A 73 27.09 16.58 36.97
C THR A 73 26.15 15.88 37.94
N ILE A 74 24.83 15.95 37.70
CA ILE A 74 23.80 15.26 38.50
C ILE A 74 23.78 13.77 38.17
N PHE A 75 23.95 13.43 36.89
CA PHE A 75 23.88 12.05 36.41
C PHE A 75 25.25 11.35 36.37
N LYS A 76 25.83 11.07 37.54
CA LYS A 76 27.12 10.34 37.62
C LYS A 76 27.00 8.85 37.33
N LYS A 77 25.91 8.22 37.79
CA LYS A 77 25.63 6.77 37.62
C LYS A 77 24.12 6.55 37.42
N PRO A 78 23.53 7.00 36.29
CA PRO A 78 22.11 6.80 36.03
C PRO A 78 21.79 5.31 35.88
N GLN A 79 20.62 4.88 36.38
CA GLN A 79 20.11 3.52 36.20
C GLN A 79 19.52 3.31 34.80
N TYR A 80 19.03 4.39 34.18
CA TYR A 80 18.43 4.36 32.86
C TYR A 80 19.48 4.07 31.77
N VAL A 81 19.33 2.94 31.06
CA VAL A 81 20.32 2.43 30.11
C VAL A 81 20.75 3.48 29.05
N PRO A 82 19.84 4.23 28.40
CA PRO A 82 20.24 5.27 27.44
C PRO A 82 21.11 6.37 28.05
N LEU A 83 20.80 6.83 29.26
CA LEU A 83 21.62 7.84 29.95
C LEU A 83 22.95 7.28 30.44
N LYS A 84 22.98 6.00 30.85
CA LYS A 84 24.22 5.33 31.22
C LYS A 84 25.20 5.30 30.05
N GLY A 85 24.73 4.89 28.86
CA GLY A 85 25.54 4.93 27.65
C GLY A 85 26.00 6.34 27.27
N ALA A 86 25.16 7.36 27.50
CA ALA A 86 25.52 8.75 27.27
C ALA A 86 26.65 9.23 28.19
N VAL A 87 26.60 8.90 29.47
CA VAL A 87 27.64 9.23 30.46
C VAL A 87 28.95 8.50 30.15
N GLU A 88 28.88 7.19 29.84
CA GLU A 88 30.05 6.37 29.46
C GLU A 88 30.74 6.90 28.20
N SER A 89 29.97 7.46 27.26
CA SER A 89 30.46 8.08 26.03
C SER A 89 30.92 9.54 26.21
N GLY A 90 30.89 10.08 27.43
CA GLY A 90 31.28 11.46 27.73
C GLY A 90 30.35 12.53 27.14
N LEU A 91 29.11 12.18 26.81
CA LEU A 91 28.13 13.10 26.26
C LEU A 91 27.64 14.10 27.32
N LYS A 92 27.13 15.23 26.84
CA LYS A 92 26.56 16.29 27.65
C LYS A 92 25.08 16.06 27.82
N ILE A 93 24.60 16.19 29.05
CA ILE A 93 23.19 16.01 29.41
C ILE A 93 22.65 17.40 29.77
N LYS A 94 21.68 17.87 28.99
CA LYS A 94 21.05 19.18 29.16
C LYS A 94 19.59 19.02 29.53
N CYS A 95 19.10 19.94 30.35
CA CYS A 95 17.71 19.99 30.76
C CYS A 95 17.08 21.31 30.30
N VAL A 96 15.92 21.23 29.68
CA VAL A 96 15.05 22.36 29.34
C VAL A 96 13.90 22.40 30.33
N LEU A 97 13.76 23.51 31.02
CA LEU A 97 12.65 23.85 31.90
C LEU A 97 11.61 24.63 31.11
N LEU A 98 10.44 24.03 30.90
CA LEU A 98 9.29 24.64 30.23
C LEU A 98 8.29 25.12 31.30
N LYS A 99 8.15 26.43 31.45
CA LYS A 99 7.31 27.01 32.51
C LYS A 99 5.82 26.85 32.22
N GLY A 100 5.06 26.28 33.17
CA GLY A 100 3.60 26.09 33.05
C GLY A 100 3.17 24.93 32.13
N PHE A 101 4.11 24.09 31.68
CA PHE A 101 3.87 23.00 30.72
C PHE A 101 3.42 21.68 31.33
N GLU A 102 3.14 21.63 32.63
CA GLU A 102 2.77 20.38 33.33
C GLU A 102 1.71 19.56 32.57
N GLY A 103 2.07 18.30 32.26
CA GLY A 103 1.21 17.34 31.57
C GLY A 103 1.07 17.55 30.05
N LEU A 104 1.57 18.65 29.50
CA LEU A 104 1.37 18.99 28.09
C LEU A 104 2.26 18.18 27.15
N LEU A 105 3.40 17.64 27.61
CA LEU A 105 4.21 16.76 26.77
C LEU A 105 3.58 15.38 26.57
N HIS A 106 2.71 14.97 27.49
CA HIS A 106 1.88 13.76 27.36
C HIS A 106 0.50 14.06 26.74
N TRP A 107 0.35 15.20 26.06
CA TRP A 107 -0.85 15.51 25.29
C TRP A 107 -0.91 14.66 24.02
N GLN A 108 -1.97 13.89 23.83
CA GLN A 108 -2.12 13.03 22.65
C GLN A 108 -2.22 13.87 21.37
N THR A 109 -1.43 13.53 20.35
CA THR A 109 -1.45 14.20 19.04
C THR A 109 -2.09 13.31 17.99
N GLN A 110 -1.49 12.14 17.69
CA GLN A 110 -2.09 11.11 16.82
C GLN A 110 -2.43 9.86 17.65
N MET A 111 -2.91 8.81 16.99
CA MET A 111 -3.07 7.50 17.62
C MET A 111 -1.74 7.07 18.26
N ASP A 112 -1.78 6.74 19.56
CA ASP A 112 -0.63 6.29 20.35
C ASP A 112 0.62 7.18 20.32
N THR A 113 0.48 8.47 19.97
CA THR A 113 1.58 9.44 19.97
C THR A 113 1.21 10.70 20.73
N TYR A 114 2.23 11.36 21.30
CA TYR A 114 2.07 12.50 22.18
C TYR A 114 2.88 13.70 21.68
N PHE A 115 2.66 14.87 22.26
CA PHE A 115 3.40 16.09 21.91
C PHE A 115 4.92 15.94 22.09
N SER A 116 5.38 15.13 23.05
CA SER A 116 6.79 14.79 23.20
C SER A 116 7.41 14.13 21.96
N LYS A 117 6.61 13.40 21.15
CA LYS A 117 7.05 12.81 19.89
C LYS A 117 7.31 13.86 18.82
N GLU A 118 6.52 14.93 18.77
CA GLU A 118 6.75 16.07 17.85
C GLU A 118 8.09 16.74 18.12
N ILE A 119 8.43 16.89 19.41
CA ILE A 119 9.72 17.44 19.85
C ILE A 119 10.84 16.45 19.52
N SER A 120 10.67 15.17 19.85
CA SER A 120 11.65 14.11 19.60
C SER A 120 12.00 13.97 18.12
N ASP A 121 11.01 14.03 17.22
CA ASP A 121 11.24 13.93 15.79
C ASP A 121 11.99 15.16 15.23
N ARG A 122 11.71 16.38 15.71
CA ARG A 122 12.47 17.58 15.32
C ARG A 122 13.89 17.55 15.84
N VAL A 123 14.09 17.17 17.10
CA VAL A 123 15.42 16.96 17.68
C VAL A 123 16.22 15.92 16.91
N ARG A 124 15.58 14.82 16.49
CA ARG A 124 16.21 13.76 15.68
C ARG A 124 16.73 14.30 14.35
N VAL A 125 15.93 15.09 13.65
CA VAL A 125 16.22 15.56 12.28
C VAL A 125 17.14 16.79 12.28
N ILE A 126 16.86 17.78 13.13
CA ILE A 126 17.55 19.09 13.10
C ILE A 126 18.84 19.05 13.92
N ALA A 127 18.82 18.41 15.10
CA ALA A 127 19.99 18.27 15.96
C ALA A 127 20.76 16.95 15.73
N CYS A 128 20.39 16.17 14.72
CA CYS A 128 21.03 14.90 14.35
C CYS A 128 21.11 13.85 15.47
N LEU A 129 20.28 13.95 16.52
CA LEU A 129 20.20 12.96 17.60
C LEU A 129 19.35 11.76 17.18
N THR A 130 19.93 10.91 16.33
CA THR A 130 19.25 9.80 15.62
C THR A 130 18.91 8.59 16.50
N THR A 131 19.66 8.36 17.58
CA THR A 131 19.44 7.25 18.50
C THR A 131 18.21 7.51 19.38
N ILE A 132 17.18 6.66 19.26
CA ILE A 132 15.95 6.74 20.06
C ILE A 132 16.08 5.81 21.28
N PRO A 133 15.64 6.23 22.49
CA PRO A 133 15.10 7.55 22.81
C PRO A 133 16.19 8.62 22.79
N ASN A 134 15.87 9.80 22.27
CA ASN A 134 16.77 10.95 22.21
C ASN A 134 16.44 12.03 23.25
N LEU A 135 15.32 11.88 23.97
CA LEU A 135 14.93 12.74 25.08
C LEU A 135 14.10 11.95 26.10
N ILE A 136 14.01 12.46 27.32
CA ILE A 136 13.05 12.06 28.34
C ILE A 136 12.38 13.29 28.93
N HIS A 137 11.19 13.15 29.51
CA HIS A 137 10.48 14.27 30.11
C HIS A 137 9.73 13.90 31.38
N SER A 138 9.48 14.88 32.25
CA SER A 138 8.85 14.66 33.56
C SER A 138 7.38 14.26 33.50
N ASP A 139 6.68 14.59 32.40
CA ASP A 139 5.25 14.25 32.26
C ASP A 139 5.01 12.77 31.92
N SER A 140 6.06 12.00 31.62
CA SER A 140 5.92 10.58 31.28
C SER A 140 5.83 9.73 32.55
N LYS A 141 4.91 8.77 32.57
CA LYS A 141 4.82 7.73 33.60
C LYS A 141 5.75 6.53 33.34
N SER A 142 6.57 6.60 32.30
CA SER A 142 7.52 5.53 31.95
C SER A 142 8.70 5.48 32.91
N ASP A 143 9.22 4.27 33.16
CA ASP A 143 10.43 3.99 33.91
C ASP A 143 11.69 4.51 33.20
N THR A 144 11.87 5.84 33.22
CA THR A 144 13.06 6.52 32.70
C THR A 144 14.08 6.63 33.82
N ILE A 145 14.11 7.76 34.53
CA ILE A 145 14.96 7.96 35.69
C ILE A 145 14.15 7.85 36.98
N THR A 146 14.85 7.62 38.09
CA THR A 146 14.22 7.44 39.39
C THR A 146 13.54 8.72 39.88
N SER A 147 12.54 8.60 40.75
CA SER A 147 11.87 9.76 41.36
C SER A 147 12.87 10.67 42.11
N SER A 148 13.92 10.08 42.72
CA SER A 148 15.00 10.85 43.37
C SER A 148 15.85 11.64 42.38
N ASP A 149 16.11 11.09 41.19
CA ASP A 149 16.86 11.80 40.14
C ASP A 149 16.01 12.97 39.61
N TRP A 150 14.72 12.74 39.36
CA TRP A 150 13.79 13.80 38.96
C TRP A 150 13.72 14.93 40.00
N GLN A 151 13.64 14.61 41.29
CA GLN A 151 13.66 15.60 42.37
C GLN A 151 14.98 16.38 42.43
N SER A 152 16.11 15.69 42.23
CA SER A 152 17.44 16.32 42.21
C SER A 152 17.55 17.32 41.06
N VAL A 153 17.08 16.94 39.86
CA VAL A 153 17.04 17.84 38.71
C VAL A 153 16.09 19.01 38.96
N ARG A 154 14.86 18.77 39.46
CA ARG A 154 13.89 19.83 39.79
C ARG A 154 14.48 20.86 40.76
N LYS A 155 15.18 20.40 41.80
CA LYS A 155 15.85 21.28 42.78
C LYS A 155 16.97 22.11 42.16
N PHE A 156 17.77 21.50 41.29
CA PHE A 156 18.89 22.19 40.63
C PHE A 156 18.41 23.28 39.66
N VAL A 157 17.36 23.01 38.89
CA VAL A 157 16.85 23.96 37.87
C VAL A 157 15.82 24.96 38.42
N GLY A 158 15.38 24.79 39.67
CA GLY A 158 14.35 25.64 40.29
C GLY A 158 12.98 25.48 39.62
N ALA A 159 12.60 24.23 39.32
CA ALA A 159 11.28 23.92 38.76
C ALA A 159 10.20 23.93 39.83
N THR A 160 9.00 24.38 39.46
CA THR A 160 7.78 24.24 40.26
C THR A 160 6.96 23.03 39.78
N GLU A 161 5.88 22.68 40.48
CA GLU A 161 5.00 21.57 40.08
C GLU A 161 4.33 21.81 38.72
N ASN A 162 3.99 23.07 38.42
CA ASN A 162 3.37 23.46 37.15
C ASN A 162 4.35 23.42 35.96
N ASP A 163 5.63 23.11 36.18
CA ASP A 163 6.66 23.10 35.14
C ASP A 163 7.02 21.69 34.67
N THR A 164 7.35 21.58 33.39
CA THR A 164 7.84 20.35 32.78
C THR A 164 9.32 20.42 32.48
N LEU A 165 10.02 19.33 32.77
CA LEU A 165 11.43 19.15 32.46
C LEU A 165 11.58 18.25 31.25
N VAL A 166 12.47 18.64 30.33
CA VAL A 166 12.87 17.82 29.18
C VAL A 166 14.37 17.63 29.25
N ILE A 167 14.85 16.40 29.30
CA ILE A 167 16.27 16.09 29.31
C ILE A 167 16.66 15.51 27.96
N VAL A 168 17.75 16.03 27.40
CA VAL A 168 18.33 15.62 26.12
C VAL A 168 19.84 15.42 26.31
N TRP A 169 20.43 14.52 25.54
CA TRP A 169 21.85 14.21 25.62
C TRP A 169 22.48 14.05 24.25
N GLY A 170 23.72 14.49 24.13
CA GLY A 170 24.47 14.50 22.86
C GLY A 170 25.86 15.11 23.04
N ASN A 171 26.59 15.29 21.96
CA ASN A 171 27.81 16.12 22.00
C ASN A 171 27.43 17.58 22.35
N GLU A 172 28.43 18.43 22.60
CA GLU A 172 28.17 19.82 23.04
C GLU A 172 27.34 20.61 22.01
N GLU A 173 27.58 20.43 20.71
CA GLU A 173 26.93 21.18 19.62
C GLU A 173 25.49 20.68 19.35
N ASP A 174 25.32 19.37 19.19
CA ASP A 174 24.03 18.72 18.96
C ASP A 174 23.11 18.93 20.16
N SER A 175 23.63 18.83 21.39
CA SER A 175 22.84 19.09 22.60
C SER A 175 22.40 20.55 22.71
N LYS A 176 23.22 21.53 22.27
CA LYS A 176 22.79 22.95 22.19
C LYS A 176 21.69 23.12 21.16
N THR A 177 21.86 22.52 19.98
CA THR A 177 20.88 22.58 18.90
C THR A 177 19.56 21.96 19.33
N ALA A 178 19.61 20.79 19.98
CA ALA A 178 18.43 20.12 20.51
C ALA A 178 17.70 20.95 21.56
N VAL A 179 18.43 21.60 22.49
CA VAL A 179 17.84 22.51 23.48
C VAL A 179 17.09 23.65 22.79
N ASN A 180 17.72 24.30 21.82
CA ASN A 180 17.07 25.38 21.06
C ASN A 180 15.82 24.87 20.34
N GLU A 181 15.90 23.68 19.74
CA GLU A 181 14.81 23.08 18.99
C GLU A 181 13.61 22.72 19.88
N ILE A 182 13.86 22.18 21.07
CA ILE A 182 12.83 21.91 22.09
C ILE A 182 12.10 23.21 22.46
N ILE A 183 12.86 24.28 22.70
CA ILE A 183 12.32 25.59 23.07
C ILE A 183 11.48 26.18 21.93
N ILE A 184 11.99 26.12 20.69
CA ILE A 184 11.29 26.60 19.49
C ILE A 184 9.97 25.86 19.31
N ARG A 185 9.99 24.52 19.32
CA ARG A 185 8.78 23.73 19.09
C ARG A 185 7.74 23.91 20.20
N ALA A 186 8.18 24.03 21.46
CA ALA A 186 7.31 24.32 22.58
C ALA A 186 6.69 25.72 22.46
N LYS A 187 7.45 26.73 22.02
CA LYS A 187 6.93 28.08 21.74
C LYS A 187 5.90 28.06 20.61
N GLU A 188 6.17 27.36 19.52
CA GLU A 188 5.25 27.26 18.39
C GLU A 188 3.89 26.64 18.76
N ALA A 189 3.84 25.76 19.77
CA ALA A 189 2.57 25.22 20.27
C ALA A 189 1.62 26.30 20.84
N THR A 190 2.15 27.45 21.27
CA THR A 190 1.34 28.61 21.70
C THR A 190 0.73 29.37 20.51
N ILE A 191 1.24 29.18 19.29
CA ILE A 191 0.80 29.84 18.06
C ILE A 191 -0.19 28.94 17.31
N GLY A 192 0.19 27.68 17.07
CA GLY A 192 -0.63 26.72 16.34
C GLY A 192 0.19 25.59 15.71
N ILE A 193 -0.17 25.21 14.48
CA ILE A 193 0.50 24.14 13.74
C ILE A 193 1.60 24.74 12.86
N PRO A 194 2.88 24.39 13.06
CA PRO A 194 3.97 24.89 12.24
C PRO A 194 3.87 24.36 10.79
N SER A 195 4.31 25.17 9.82
CA SER A 195 4.36 24.75 8.42
C SER A 195 5.56 23.84 8.17
N GLU A 196 5.31 22.57 7.87
CA GLU A 196 6.34 21.54 7.76
C GLU A 196 5.96 20.46 6.73
N THR A 197 6.98 19.76 6.23
CA THR A 197 6.82 18.51 5.49
C THR A 197 6.99 17.34 6.47
N ARG A 198 6.15 16.33 6.32
CA ARG A 198 6.11 15.14 7.17
C ARG A 198 6.21 13.88 6.31
N GLN A 199 6.76 12.80 6.86
CA GLN A 199 6.84 11.50 6.20
C GLN A 199 5.69 10.59 6.67
N ALA A 200 5.13 9.82 5.74
CA ALA A 200 4.13 8.80 6.06
C ALA A 200 4.77 7.59 6.78
N LEU A 201 4.20 7.18 7.91
CA LEU A 201 4.63 5.99 8.65
C LEU A 201 3.75 4.77 8.30
N SER A 202 4.25 3.58 8.63
CA SER A 202 3.61 2.32 8.27
C SER A 202 2.27 2.11 8.97
N ASP A 203 2.15 2.58 10.20
CA ASP A 203 0.99 2.54 11.10
C ASP A 203 -0.13 3.54 10.76
N GLY A 204 0.11 4.44 9.78
CA GLY A 204 -0.86 5.46 9.39
C GLY A 204 -0.71 6.80 10.13
N THR A 205 0.25 6.91 11.04
CA THR A 205 0.70 8.19 11.58
C THR A 205 1.71 8.85 10.63
N ASN A 206 2.12 10.06 10.95
CA ASN A 206 3.17 10.77 10.23
C ASN A 206 4.18 11.41 11.20
N GLY A 207 5.42 11.53 10.73
CA GLY A 207 6.53 12.07 11.51
C GLY A 207 7.15 13.31 10.84
N PHE A 208 7.73 14.20 11.62
CA PHE A 208 8.45 15.35 11.08
C PHE A 208 9.57 14.90 10.13
N GLU A 209 9.68 15.54 8.96
CA GLU A 209 10.73 15.29 7.98
C GLU A 209 11.61 16.52 7.78
N ARG A 210 11.02 17.70 7.59
CA ARG A 210 11.74 18.98 7.43
C ARG A 210 10.78 20.16 7.55
N ILE A 211 11.34 21.35 7.81
CA ILE A 211 10.61 22.62 7.70
C ILE A 211 10.27 22.85 6.22
N LEU A 212 9.06 23.36 5.94
CA LEU A 212 8.66 23.66 4.58
C LEU A 212 9.49 24.86 4.06
N PRO A 213 10.21 24.73 2.93
CA PRO A 213 10.92 25.87 2.36
C PRO A 213 9.91 26.96 1.95
N GLY A 214 10.34 28.22 2.02
CA GLY A 214 9.54 29.35 1.55
C GLY A 214 9.23 29.24 0.05
N ALA A 215 8.34 30.08 -0.46
CA ALA A 215 7.99 30.08 -1.88
C ALA A 215 9.25 30.27 -2.74
N ASP A 216 9.64 29.22 -3.47
CA ASP A 216 10.83 29.23 -4.32
C ASP A 216 10.72 30.27 -5.43
N ARG A 217 11.86 30.93 -5.73
CA ARG A 217 12.03 31.89 -6.81
C ARG A 217 12.07 31.16 -8.16
N MET A 218 10.92 30.90 -8.77
CA MET A 218 10.88 30.44 -10.15
C MET A 218 11.22 31.61 -11.10
N TYR A 219 12.08 31.35 -12.09
CA TYR A 219 12.35 32.26 -13.21
C TYR A 219 12.26 31.48 -14.53
N PRO A 220 11.92 32.13 -15.66
CA PRO A 220 11.90 31.47 -16.95
C PRO A 220 13.29 30.91 -17.31
N ASP A 221 13.32 29.64 -17.70
CA ASP A 221 14.51 29.02 -18.28
C ASP A 221 14.80 29.67 -19.65
N THR A 222 15.93 30.35 -19.77
CA THR A 222 16.35 31.07 -20.98
C THR A 222 17.11 30.20 -21.96
N ASP A 223 17.54 29.00 -21.54
CA ASP A 223 18.33 28.11 -22.40
C ASP A 223 17.45 27.43 -23.46
N LEU A 224 16.15 27.31 -23.19
CA LEU A 224 15.20 26.67 -24.07
C LEU A 224 14.23 27.68 -24.70
N PRO A 225 14.06 27.68 -26.03
CA PRO A 225 13.08 28.53 -26.68
C PRO A 225 11.65 28.10 -26.30
N PRO A 226 10.69 29.04 -26.22
CA PRO A 226 9.29 28.72 -25.98
C PRO A 226 8.75 27.72 -27.02
N LYS A 227 8.10 26.65 -26.56
CA LYS A 227 7.57 25.59 -27.43
C LYS A 227 6.08 25.78 -27.70
N LYS A 228 5.74 26.30 -28.89
CA LYS A 228 4.34 26.45 -29.33
C LYS A 228 3.68 25.09 -29.57
N ILE A 229 2.47 24.89 -29.05
CA ILE A 229 1.62 23.73 -29.33
C ILE A 229 0.54 24.17 -30.32
N SER A 230 0.59 23.69 -31.56
CA SER A 230 -0.40 24.03 -32.60
C SER A 230 -1.72 23.27 -32.42
N ALA A 231 -2.80 23.82 -32.99
CA ALA A 231 -4.11 23.17 -32.99
C ALA A 231 -4.07 21.82 -33.73
N ASP A 232 -3.38 21.75 -34.87
CA ASP A 232 -3.23 20.51 -35.64
C ASP A 232 -2.54 19.42 -34.82
N ARG A 233 -1.43 19.76 -34.12
CA ARG A 233 -0.73 18.82 -33.23
C ARG A 233 -1.63 18.34 -32.10
N LEU A 234 -2.42 19.23 -31.50
CA LEU A 234 -3.37 18.86 -30.45
C LEU A 234 -4.47 17.92 -30.99
N ASN A 235 -4.99 18.19 -32.19
CA ASN A 235 -6.01 17.38 -32.83
C ASN A 235 -5.50 15.98 -33.18
N GLU A 236 -4.28 15.86 -33.67
CA GLU A 236 -3.64 14.55 -33.92
C GLU A 236 -3.45 13.75 -32.62
N ILE A 237 -2.97 14.38 -31.53
CA ILE A 237 -2.83 13.70 -30.23
C ILE A 237 -4.18 13.21 -29.71
N LYS A 238 -5.25 14.02 -29.87
CA LYS A 238 -6.60 13.63 -29.41
C LYS A 238 -7.13 12.39 -30.12
N LYS A 239 -6.82 12.19 -31.41
CA LYS A 239 -7.23 11.00 -32.18
C LYS A 239 -6.58 9.71 -31.65
N TRP A 240 -5.41 9.82 -31.03
CA TRP A 240 -4.60 8.71 -30.52
C TRP A 240 -4.78 8.45 -29.02
N LEU A 241 -5.66 9.19 -28.33
CA LEU A 241 -5.89 8.97 -26.90
C LEU A 241 -6.54 7.59 -26.66
N PRO A 242 -5.95 6.75 -25.79
CA PRO A 242 -6.56 5.47 -25.46
C PRO A 242 -7.88 5.66 -24.73
N GLU A 243 -8.74 4.65 -24.81
CA GLU A 243 -10.01 4.64 -24.10
C GLU A 243 -9.79 4.72 -22.58
N LYS A 244 -10.54 5.59 -21.92
CA LYS A 244 -10.50 5.76 -20.46
C LYS A 244 -11.01 4.49 -19.77
N PHE A 245 -10.29 4.02 -18.74
CA PHE A 245 -10.62 2.75 -18.07
C PHE A 245 -12.04 2.71 -17.49
N TRP A 246 -12.61 3.83 -17.04
CA TRP A 246 -13.98 3.88 -16.54
C TRP A 246 -15.05 3.66 -17.63
N ASN A 247 -14.77 3.99 -18.89
CA ASN A 247 -15.65 3.64 -20.01
C ASN A 247 -15.66 2.14 -20.24
N ARG A 248 -14.47 1.51 -20.16
CA ARG A 248 -14.32 0.05 -20.20
C ARG A 248 -15.08 -0.63 -19.07
N ILE A 249 -14.96 -0.13 -17.83
CA ILE A 249 -15.71 -0.65 -16.67
C ILE A 249 -17.22 -0.63 -16.95
N LYS A 250 -17.74 0.48 -17.49
CA LYS A 250 -19.16 0.58 -17.83
C LYS A 250 -19.56 -0.48 -18.86
N TRP A 251 -18.80 -0.61 -19.93
CA TRP A 251 -19.05 -1.61 -20.98
C TRP A 251 -19.00 -3.05 -20.44
N TYR A 252 -18.05 -3.36 -19.57
CA TYR A 252 -17.93 -4.68 -18.95
C TYR A 252 -19.12 -5.03 -18.05
N LYS A 253 -19.65 -4.05 -17.31
CA LYS A 253 -20.87 -4.23 -16.51
C LYS A 253 -22.10 -4.49 -17.39
N ASP A 254 -22.23 -3.79 -18.51
CA ASP A 254 -23.31 -4.01 -19.48
C ASP A 254 -23.25 -5.43 -20.08
N LEU A 255 -22.04 -5.96 -20.28
CA LEU A 255 -21.80 -7.33 -20.74
C LEU A 255 -21.99 -8.41 -19.65
N LYS A 256 -22.22 -8.02 -18.39
CA LYS A 256 -22.42 -8.92 -17.24
C LYS A 256 -21.27 -9.92 -17.03
N ILE A 257 -20.02 -9.49 -17.27
CA ILE A 257 -18.85 -10.31 -16.91
C ILE A 257 -18.67 -10.36 -15.37
N PRO A 258 -17.89 -11.32 -14.84
CA PRO A 258 -17.68 -11.43 -13.39
C PRO A 258 -17.07 -10.15 -12.79
N GLU A 259 -17.67 -9.63 -11.71
CA GLU A 259 -17.27 -8.34 -11.09
C GLU A 259 -15.80 -8.31 -10.64
N ASP A 260 -15.26 -9.45 -10.20
CA ASP A 260 -13.87 -9.60 -9.79
C ASP A 260 -12.87 -9.47 -10.96
N THR A 261 -13.32 -9.64 -12.21
CA THR A 261 -12.50 -9.44 -13.41
C THR A 261 -12.52 -8.01 -13.93
N ILE A 262 -13.56 -7.22 -13.62
CA ILE A 262 -13.81 -5.91 -14.25
C ILE A 262 -12.68 -4.91 -13.99
N SER A 263 -12.29 -4.78 -12.71
CA SER A 263 -11.24 -3.84 -12.32
C SER A 263 -9.93 -4.16 -13.04
N ASP A 264 -9.50 -5.42 -12.97
CA ASP A 264 -8.21 -5.84 -13.53
C ASP A 264 -8.20 -5.79 -15.05
N LEU A 265 -9.29 -6.18 -15.70
CA LEU A 265 -9.42 -6.10 -17.15
C LEU A 265 -9.38 -4.65 -17.65
N SER A 266 -10.00 -3.72 -16.92
CA SER A 266 -10.09 -2.31 -17.33
C SER A 266 -8.72 -1.64 -17.49
N ILE A 267 -7.76 -2.05 -16.66
CA ILE A 267 -6.37 -1.58 -16.68
C ILE A 267 -5.42 -2.61 -17.31
N SER A 268 -5.92 -3.72 -17.84
CA SER A 268 -5.09 -4.74 -18.48
C SER A 268 -4.53 -4.25 -19.81
N GLU A 269 -3.36 -4.79 -20.20
CA GLU A 269 -2.85 -4.64 -21.56
C GLU A 269 -3.74 -5.38 -22.58
N TYR A 270 -4.41 -6.45 -22.15
CA TYR A 270 -5.32 -7.26 -22.98
C TYR A 270 -6.72 -6.66 -23.14
N ALA A 271 -6.95 -5.42 -22.72
CA ALA A 271 -8.27 -4.80 -22.79
C ALA A 271 -8.77 -4.62 -24.24
N GLU A 272 -7.87 -4.28 -25.17
CA GLU A 272 -8.21 -4.20 -26.59
C GLU A 272 -8.43 -5.60 -27.18
N LEU A 273 -7.60 -6.58 -26.81
CA LEU A 273 -7.80 -7.98 -27.22
C LEU A 273 -9.18 -8.51 -26.78
N PHE A 274 -9.62 -8.18 -25.57
CA PHE A 274 -10.97 -8.53 -25.11
C PHE A 274 -12.05 -7.89 -26.00
N LYS A 275 -11.86 -6.64 -26.41
CA LYS A 275 -12.76 -5.92 -27.33
C LYS A 275 -12.86 -6.62 -28.67
N THR A 276 -11.73 -7.01 -29.24
CA THR A 276 -11.67 -7.79 -30.47
C THR A 276 -12.33 -9.16 -30.32
N ALA A 277 -12.04 -9.89 -29.25
CA ALA A 277 -12.58 -11.24 -29.02
C ALA A 277 -14.12 -11.24 -28.90
N VAL A 278 -14.69 -10.28 -28.17
CA VAL A 278 -16.16 -10.18 -27.99
C VAL A 278 -16.83 -9.58 -29.24
N GLY A 279 -16.22 -8.53 -29.81
CA GLY A 279 -16.80 -7.78 -30.92
C GLY A 279 -16.71 -8.51 -32.26
N GLU A 280 -15.51 -8.94 -32.63
CA GLU A 280 -15.20 -9.54 -33.93
C GLU A 280 -15.34 -11.06 -33.90
N TRP A 281 -14.71 -11.74 -32.94
CA TRP A 281 -14.70 -13.21 -32.88
C TRP A 281 -15.93 -13.80 -32.16
N LYS A 282 -16.84 -12.95 -31.68
CA LYS A 282 -18.09 -13.36 -31.01
C LYS A 282 -17.87 -14.34 -29.85
N VAL A 283 -16.71 -14.28 -29.19
CA VAL A 283 -16.42 -15.07 -28.00
C VAL A 283 -17.33 -14.63 -26.87
N ASN A 284 -17.83 -15.59 -26.08
CA ASN A 284 -18.62 -15.29 -24.90
C ASN A 284 -17.84 -14.34 -23.95
N PRO A 285 -18.40 -13.16 -23.57
CA PRO A 285 -17.70 -12.17 -22.75
C PRO A 285 -17.16 -12.71 -21.43
N THR A 286 -17.93 -13.57 -20.75
CA THR A 286 -17.53 -14.20 -19.49
C THR A 286 -16.33 -15.11 -19.70
N THR A 287 -16.33 -15.92 -20.76
CA THR A 287 -15.17 -16.77 -21.08
C THR A 287 -13.94 -15.93 -21.39
N ALA A 288 -14.05 -14.91 -22.24
CA ALA A 288 -12.92 -14.05 -22.58
C ALA A 288 -12.32 -13.36 -21.33
N ALA A 289 -13.15 -12.82 -20.44
CA ALA A 289 -12.70 -12.17 -19.20
C ALA A 289 -11.96 -13.16 -18.27
N VAL A 290 -12.51 -14.37 -18.10
CA VAL A 290 -11.90 -15.42 -17.26
C VAL A 290 -10.56 -15.87 -17.83
N VAL A 291 -10.46 -16.04 -19.16
CA VAL A 291 -9.23 -16.46 -19.84
C VAL A 291 -8.13 -15.42 -19.70
N LEU A 292 -8.45 -14.13 -19.82
CA LEU A 292 -7.46 -13.05 -19.76
C LEU A 292 -7.03 -12.69 -18.33
N ILE A 293 -7.89 -12.90 -17.32
CA ILE A 293 -7.63 -12.46 -15.93
C ILE A 293 -7.45 -13.62 -14.96
N HIS A 294 -8.39 -14.56 -14.89
CA HIS A 294 -8.37 -15.62 -13.88
C HIS A 294 -7.36 -16.72 -14.20
N TYR A 295 -7.28 -17.15 -15.45
CA TYR A 295 -6.37 -18.24 -15.82
C TYR A 295 -4.90 -17.88 -15.59
N PRO A 296 -4.38 -16.70 -15.98
CA PRO A 296 -3.01 -16.32 -15.69
C PRO A 296 -2.73 -16.26 -14.17
N LYS A 297 -3.66 -15.70 -13.37
CA LYS A 297 -3.55 -15.69 -11.90
C LYS A 297 -3.47 -17.10 -11.31
N ARG A 298 -4.28 -18.02 -11.82
CA ARG A 298 -4.29 -19.42 -11.40
C ARG A 298 -2.96 -20.10 -11.71
N LEU A 299 -2.43 -19.88 -12.93
CA LEU A 299 -1.14 -20.43 -13.38
C LEU A 299 0.04 -19.88 -12.57
N LYS A 300 0.01 -18.58 -12.23
CA LYS A 300 1.00 -17.99 -11.31
C LYS A 300 1.08 -18.73 -9.99
N LYS A 301 -0.09 -19.04 -9.41
CA LYS A 301 -0.19 -19.66 -8.09
C LYS A 301 0.32 -21.10 -8.09
N THR A 302 0.24 -21.78 -9.23
CA THR A 302 0.78 -23.14 -9.43
C THR A 302 2.24 -23.16 -9.88
N GLY A 303 2.91 -22.01 -9.98
CA GLY A 303 4.34 -21.92 -10.27
C GLY A 303 4.73 -21.78 -11.74
N TYR A 304 3.77 -21.59 -12.65
CA TYR A 304 4.06 -21.37 -14.08
C TYR A 304 4.53 -19.95 -14.37
N ASN A 305 5.41 -19.81 -15.37
CA ASN A 305 5.90 -18.51 -15.83
C ASN A 305 4.89 -17.84 -16.77
N ILE A 306 4.19 -16.81 -16.27
CA ILE A 306 3.20 -16.05 -17.05
C ILE A 306 3.84 -15.14 -18.09
N GLU A 307 5.12 -14.78 -17.96
CA GLU A 307 5.77 -13.84 -18.91
C GLU A 307 5.80 -14.40 -20.34
N LEU A 308 5.63 -15.72 -20.50
CA LEU A 308 5.51 -16.40 -21.77
C LEU A 308 4.11 -16.23 -22.42
N LEU A 309 3.09 -15.86 -21.65
CA LEU A 309 1.73 -15.63 -22.12
C LEU A 309 1.57 -14.18 -22.58
N ASN A 310 1.93 -13.93 -23.83
CA ASN A 310 1.79 -12.61 -24.47
C ASN A 310 0.44 -12.47 -25.22
N GLU A 311 0.18 -11.28 -25.75
CA GLU A 311 -1.05 -10.96 -26.49
C GLU A 311 -1.30 -11.92 -27.66
N ASN A 312 -0.25 -12.36 -28.37
CA ASN A 312 -0.38 -13.30 -29.49
C ASN A 312 -0.90 -14.66 -29.03
N VAL A 313 -0.37 -15.19 -27.93
CA VAL A 313 -0.81 -16.48 -27.37
C VAL A 313 -2.29 -16.42 -26.98
N PHE A 314 -2.70 -15.36 -26.27
CA PHE A 314 -4.12 -15.20 -25.89
C PHE A 314 -5.01 -15.02 -27.12
N SER A 315 -4.56 -14.27 -28.12
CA SER A 315 -5.26 -14.06 -29.39
C SER A 315 -5.49 -15.37 -30.12
N GLU A 316 -4.46 -16.21 -30.29
CA GLU A 316 -4.58 -17.48 -30.98
C GLU A 316 -5.47 -18.49 -30.25
N ILE A 317 -5.39 -18.56 -28.92
CA ILE A 317 -6.24 -19.43 -28.11
C ILE A 317 -7.71 -18.98 -28.17
N LEU A 318 -7.98 -17.68 -28.05
CA LEU A 318 -9.34 -17.15 -28.12
C LEU A 318 -9.94 -17.32 -29.53
N LYS A 319 -9.13 -17.15 -30.60
CA LYS A 319 -9.54 -17.45 -31.97
C LYS A 319 -9.85 -18.94 -32.16
N ALA A 320 -8.98 -19.82 -31.71
CA ALA A 320 -9.20 -21.26 -31.85
C ALA A 320 -10.41 -21.76 -31.04
N TYR A 321 -10.71 -21.12 -29.89
CA TYR A 321 -11.96 -21.32 -29.18
C TYR A 321 -13.19 -20.81 -29.96
N SER A 322 -13.10 -19.62 -30.56
CA SER A 322 -14.15 -19.07 -31.43
C SER A 322 -14.45 -19.94 -32.65
N GLU A 323 -13.43 -20.58 -33.22
CA GLU A 323 -13.54 -21.49 -34.36
C GLU A 323 -13.93 -22.93 -33.96
N GLU A 324 -14.34 -23.15 -32.71
CA GLU A 324 -14.73 -24.45 -32.14
C GLU A 324 -13.65 -25.55 -32.22
N LYS A 325 -12.38 -25.18 -32.50
CA LYS A 325 -11.25 -26.12 -32.55
C LYS A 325 -10.87 -26.65 -31.17
N ILE A 326 -11.24 -25.91 -30.12
CA ILE A 326 -10.88 -26.19 -28.73
C ILE A 326 -12.12 -26.02 -27.86
N PRO A 327 -12.46 -26.99 -26.99
CA PRO A 327 -13.54 -26.81 -26.03
C PRO A 327 -13.11 -25.88 -24.89
N ARG A 328 -14.07 -25.23 -24.22
CA ARG A 328 -13.81 -24.29 -23.12
C ARG A 328 -12.89 -24.86 -22.04
N ASP A 329 -13.08 -26.14 -21.70
CA ASP A 329 -12.32 -26.83 -20.64
C ASP A 329 -10.84 -27.05 -21.00
N ALA A 330 -10.52 -27.05 -22.30
CA ALA A 330 -9.15 -27.23 -22.79
C ALA A 330 -8.33 -25.94 -22.76
N ILE A 331 -8.97 -24.77 -22.64
CA ILE A 331 -8.27 -23.48 -22.72
C ILE A 331 -7.21 -23.35 -21.61
N LEU A 332 -7.54 -23.75 -20.38
CA LEU A 332 -6.59 -23.68 -19.27
C LEU A 332 -5.39 -24.60 -19.50
N SER A 333 -5.63 -25.82 -19.98
CA SER A 333 -4.56 -26.78 -20.29
C SER A 333 -3.71 -26.33 -21.48
N ALA A 334 -4.30 -25.69 -22.48
CA ALA A 334 -3.56 -25.09 -23.58
C ALA A 334 -2.60 -23.99 -23.08
N LEU A 335 -3.08 -23.12 -22.19
CA LEU A 335 -2.23 -22.10 -21.56
C LEU A 335 -1.10 -22.73 -20.71
N GLN A 336 -1.39 -23.81 -19.97
CA GLN A 336 -0.37 -24.56 -19.21
C GLN A 336 0.73 -25.09 -20.13
N ASN A 337 0.34 -25.78 -21.20
CA ASN A 337 1.27 -26.35 -22.17
C ASN A 337 2.18 -25.28 -22.80
N VAL A 338 1.64 -24.09 -23.14
CA VAL A 338 2.46 -22.96 -23.63
C VAL A 338 3.51 -22.55 -22.59
N THR A 339 3.12 -22.47 -21.31
CA THR A 339 4.06 -22.08 -20.25
C THR A 339 5.13 -23.14 -19.94
N GLU A 340 4.85 -24.42 -20.21
CA GLU A 340 5.81 -25.53 -20.03
C GLU A 340 6.77 -25.66 -21.22
N LEU A 341 6.26 -25.51 -22.44
CA LEU A 341 7.02 -25.69 -23.69
C LEU A 341 7.80 -24.42 -24.10
N GLY A 342 7.40 -23.25 -23.60
CA GLY A 342 8.04 -21.96 -23.94
C GLY A 342 7.82 -21.49 -25.38
N LEU A 343 7.02 -22.21 -26.16
CA LEU A 343 6.69 -21.92 -27.55
C LEU A 343 5.19 -22.15 -27.77
N PHE A 344 4.58 -21.30 -28.60
CA PHE A 344 3.26 -21.59 -29.15
C PHE A 344 3.43 -22.44 -30.42
N THR A 345 3.03 -23.71 -30.38
CA THR A 345 2.92 -24.56 -31.57
C THR A 345 1.45 -24.89 -31.82
N LYS A 346 1.05 -25.02 -33.09
CA LYS A 346 -0.32 -25.48 -33.46
C LYS A 346 -0.64 -26.88 -32.91
N GLU A 347 0.37 -27.60 -32.43
CA GLU A 347 0.30 -28.93 -31.82
C GLU A 347 -0.08 -28.90 -30.32
N ILE A 348 -0.18 -27.71 -29.71
CA ILE A 348 -0.63 -27.52 -28.32
C ILE A 348 -2.10 -27.90 -28.14
N PHE A 349 -2.87 -27.82 -29.23
CA PHE A 349 -4.25 -28.25 -29.24
C PHE A 349 -4.29 -29.77 -29.30
N PHE A 350 -4.84 -30.39 -28.25
CA PHE A 350 -5.11 -31.81 -28.28
C PHE A 350 -5.89 -32.13 -29.56
N LYS A 351 -5.47 -33.17 -30.30
CA LYS A 351 -6.22 -33.62 -31.48
C LYS A 351 -7.69 -33.83 -31.07
N PRO A 352 -8.65 -33.17 -31.75
CA PRO A 352 -10.06 -33.44 -31.51
C PRO A 352 -10.31 -34.92 -31.76
N ILE A 353 -11.01 -35.56 -30.83
CA ILE A 353 -11.31 -36.98 -30.93
C ILE A 353 -12.52 -37.19 -31.85
N ASN A 354 -12.45 -38.16 -32.74
CA ASN A 354 -13.57 -38.50 -33.61
C ASN A 354 -14.63 -39.29 -32.83
N GLU A 355 -15.90 -39.21 -33.24
CA GLU A 355 -17.01 -39.89 -32.55
C GLU A 355 -16.81 -41.41 -32.40
N LYS A 356 -16.18 -42.05 -33.39
CA LYS A 356 -15.86 -43.48 -33.35
C LYS A 356 -14.83 -43.83 -32.28
N GLU A 357 -13.82 -42.98 -32.10
CA GLU A 357 -12.78 -43.15 -31.07
C GLU A 357 -13.34 -42.88 -29.67
N LEU A 358 -14.23 -41.88 -29.56
CA LEU A 358 -14.97 -41.60 -28.33
C LEU A 358 -15.84 -42.80 -27.91
N ASP A 359 -16.57 -43.41 -28.83
CA ASP A 359 -17.43 -44.56 -28.53
C ASP A 359 -16.61 -45.80 -28.12
N THR A 360 -15.41 -45.99 -28.67
CA THR A 360 -14.49 -47.04 -28.22
C THR A 360 -13.96 -46.79 -26.81
N LEU A 361 -13.63 -45.55 -26.46
CA LEU A 361 -13.17 -45.17 -25.12
C LEU A 361 -14.27 -45.25 -24.07
N ILE A 362 -15.51 -44.88 -24.44
CA ILE A 362 -16.67 -45.05 -23.56
C ILE A 362 -16.92 -46.54 -23.29
N LYS A 363 -16.78 -47.40 -24.30
CA LYS A 363 -16.90 -48.86 -24.11
C LYS A 363 -15.79 -49.42 -23.22
N SER A 364 -14.53 -49.07 -23.48
CA SER A 364 -13.40 -49.55 -22.66
C SER A 364 -13.52 -49.10 -21.20
N ALA A 365 -13.83 -47.82 -20.96
CA ALA A 365 -14.02 -47.29 -19.62
C ALA A 365 -15.24 -47.91 -18.92
N SER A 366 -16.32 -48.21 -19.67
CA SER A 366 -17.50 -48.90 -19.13
C SER A 366 -17.22 -50.36 -18.78
N ASP A 367 -16.39 -51.05 -19.56
CA ASP A 367 -16.00 -52.43 -19.29
C ASP A 367 -15.01 -52.53 -18.12
N GLU A 368 -14.10 -51.56 -17.98
CA GLU A 368 -13.25 -51.39 -16.80
C GLU A 368 -14.08 -51.13 -15.54
N LEU A 369 -15.13 -50.31 -15.64
CA LEU A 369 -16.05 -50.03 -14.53
C LEU A 369 -16.88 -51.26 -14.11
N LYS A 370 -17.24 -52.16 -15.05
CA LYS A 370 -17.93 -53.43 -14.74
C LYS A 370 -17.04 -54.43 -14.00
N MET A 371 -15.73 -54.34 -14.16
CA MET A 371 -14.74 -55.20 -13.49
C MET A 371 -14.51 -54.79 -12.03
N VAL A 372 -14.94 -53.59 -11.62
CA VAL A 372 -14.78 -53.04 -10.27
C VAL A 372 -16.08 -53.19 -9.47
N LYS A 373 -16.03 -53.81 -8.28
CA LYS A 373 -17.19 -53.86 -7.36
C LYS A 373 -17.44 -52.48 -6.75
N LEU A 374 -18.48 -51.79 -7.22
CA LEU A 374 -18.88 -50.49 -6.69
C LEU A 374 -19.73 -50.64 -5.41
N TYR A 375 -19.38 -49.90 -4.36
CA TYR A 375 -20.11 -49.88 -3.08
C TYR A 375 -21.47 -49.15 -3.16
N ASN A 376 -21.65 -48.24 -4.14
CA ASN A 376 -22.89 -47.50 -4.35
C ASN A 376 -23.09 -47.24 -5.85
N GLU A 377 -24.12 -47.85 -6.44
CA GLU A 377 -24.42 -47.78 -7.87
C GLU A 377 -24.69 -46.34 -8.36
N LYS A 378 -25.11 -45.42 -7.47
CA LYS A 378 -25.33 -44.02 -7.83
C LYS A 378 -24.05 -43.28 -8.23
N ASN A 379 -22.88 -43.72 -7.75
CA ASN A 379 -21.60 -43.09 -8.04
C ASN A 379 -20.92 -43.66 -9.30
N ALA A 380 -21.48 -44.71 -9.90
CA ALA A 380 -20.94 -45.35 -11.10
C ALA A 380 -20.76 -44.33 -12.24
N LYS A 381 -21.73 -43.42 -12.40
CA LYS A 381 -21.69 -42.37 -13.43
C LYS A 381 -20.63 -41.29 -13.17
N HIS A 382 -20.38 -40.95 -11.90
CA HIS A 382 -19.33 -40.01 -11.53
C HIS A 382 -17.95 -40.61 -11.78
N ILE A 383 -17.74 -41.87 -11.40
CA ILE A 383 -16.47 -42.59 -11.58
C ILE A 383 -16.20 -42.81 -13.08
N LEU A 384 -17.21 -43.15 -13.86
CA LEU A 384 -17.10 -43.28 -15.32
C LEU A 384 -16.72 -41.94 -15.97
N MET A 385 -17.33 -40.83 -15.51
CA MET A 385 -16.96 -39.50 -15.98
C MET A 385 -15.52 -39.15 -15.58
N ASP A 386 -15.08 -39.46 -14.36
CA ASP A 386 -13.70 -39.19 -13.91
C ASP A 386 -12.66 -40.01 -14.70
N LEU A 387 -12.94 -41.28 -14.99
CA LEU A 387 -12.08 -42.15 -15.82
C LEU A 387 -11.99 -41.61 -17.26
N LEU A 388 -13.13 -41.28 -17.86
CA LEU A 388 -13.18 -40.71 -19.21
C LEU A 388 -12.49 -39.35 -19.27
N MET A 389 -12.73 -38.48 -18.30
CA MET A 389 -12.13 -37.15 -18.25
C MET A 389 -10.63 -37.17 -17.91
N LYS A 390 -10.08 -38.30 -17.42
CA LYS A 390 -8.62 -38.48 -17.26
C LYS A 390 -7.92 -38.58 -18.62
N GLU A 391 -8.54 -39.23 -19.60
CA GLU A 391 -7.97 -39.43 -20.95
C GLU A 391 -8.48 -38.41 -21.98
N LEU A 392 -9.73 -37.95 -21.83
CA LEU A 392 -10.40 -37.03 -22.75
C LEU A 392 -10.24 -35.55 -22.35
N ARG A 393 -9.60 -35.26 -21.21
CA ARG A 393 -9.39 -33.87 -20.75
C ARG A 393 -8.73 -33.05 -21.84
N GLY A 394 -9.40 -31.97 -22.22
CA GLY A 394 -8.88 -31.04 -23.20
C GLY A 394 -9.11 -31.44 -24.67
N ARG A 395 -9.66 -32.63 -24.96
CA ARG A 395 -9.89 -33.13 -26.33
C ARG A 395 -11.33 -32.97 -26.82
N ILE A 396 -12.29 -32.91 -25.90
CA ILE A 396 -13.73 -32.82 -26.18
C ILE A 396 -14.44 -32.11 -25.04
N SER A 397 -15.60 -31.48 -25.31
CA SER A 397 -16.38 -30.80 -24.27
C SER A 397 -16.88 -31.79 -23.21
N ALA A 398 -16.66 -31.49 -21.93
CA ALA A 398 -17.17 -32.30 -20.82
C ALA A 398 -18.72 -32.39 -20.85
N SER A 399 -19.40 -31.34 -21.33
CA SER A 399 -20.86 -31.36 -21.49
C SER A 399 -21.33 -32.42 -22.48
N TYR A 400 -20.63 -32.58 -23.59
CA TYR A 400 -20.97 -33.53 -24.66
C TYR A 400 -20.75 -34.98 -24.21
N VAL A 401 -19.65 -35.24 -23.49
CA VAL A 401 -19.38 -36.56 -22.89
C VAL A 401 -20.41 -36.90 -21.81
N ALA A 402 -20.77 -35.92 -20.96
CA ALA A 402 -21.79 -36.10 -19.94
C ALA A 402 -23.18 -36.42 -20.53
N GLU A 403 -23.53 -35.84 -21.68
CA GLU A 403 -24.77 -36.16 -22.40
C GLU A 403 -24.73 -37.57 -22.99
N LYS A 404 -23.65 -37.96 -23.69
CA LYS A 404 -23.49 -39.31 -24.25
C LYS A 404 -23.49 -40.43 -23.20
N VAL A 405 -22.94 -40.17 -22.02
CA VAL A 405 -22.88 -41.15 -20.91
C VAL A 405 -24.16 -41.12 -20.05
N GLY A 406 -25.16 -40.29 -20.41
CA GLY A 406 -26.44 -40.20 -19.72
C GLY A 406 -26.32 -39.68 -18.28
N PHE A 407 -25.31 -38.84 -18.04
CA PHE A 407 -25.08 -38.13 -16.78
C PHE A 407 -26.06 -36.96 -16.64
N LEU A 408 -26.34 -36.26 -17.74
CA LEU A 408 -27.40 -35.26 -17.84
C LEU A 408 -28.70 -35.94 -18.31
N LYS A 409 -29.72 -36.02 -17.46
CA LYS A 409 -31.08 -36.33 -17.94
C LYS A 409 -31.55 -35.13 -18.77
N GLY A 410 -32.05 -35.40 -19.97
CA GLY A 410 -32.39 -34.38 -20.97
C GLY A 410 -33.07 -33.14 -20.40
N GLY A 411 -32.54 -31.98 -20.76
CA GLY A 411 -33.20 -30.69 -20.56
C GLY A 411 -32.82 -29.94 -19.28
N GLN A 412 -31.56 -29.52 -19.13
CA GLN A 412 -31.25 -28.21 -18.56
C GLN A 412 -30.14 -27.57 -19.40
N LYS A 413 -30.58 -26.68 -20.30
CA LYS A 413 -29.72 -25.74 -21.03
C LYS A 413 -29.21 -24.66 -20.09
#